data_AF-A0A2P6C7T0-F1
#
_entry.id   AF-A0A2P6C7T0-F1
#
_cell.length_a   1.000
_cell.length_b   1.000
_cell.length_c   1.000
_cell.angle_alpha   90.00
_cell.angle_beta   90.00
_cell.angle_gamma   90.00
#
_symmetry.space_group_name_H-M   'P 1'
#
loop_
_entity.id
_entity.type
_entity.pdbx_description
1 polymer ?
#
loop_
_entity_poly.entity_id
_entity_poly.type
_entity_poly.pdbx_seq_one_letter_code
_entity_poly.pdbx_strand_id
1 'polypeptide(L)' 'MYKKRVIIWLLLMVFTSQVSFSQCAMCKAVVENGDVSMAQGVNNGITYLMVFPYLLVGVLFFVIYRYKKNAKN' A
#
# COMPACT_ATOMS: atom_id res chain seq x y z
N MET A 1 11.97 24.05 18.96
CA MET A 1 12.15 22.64 19.39
C MET A 1 11.50 21.62 18.45
N TYR A 2 10.29 21.85 17.92
CA TYR A 2 9.60 20.91 17.02
C TYR A 2 10.36 20.55 15.73
N LYS A 3 11.02 21.52 15.06
CA LYS A 3 11.80 21.25 13.83
C LYS A 3 12.94 20.23 14.04
N LYS A 4 13.64 20.30 15.18
CA LYS A 4 14.70 19.32 15.52
C LYS A 4 14.13 17.93 15.75
N ARG A 5 12.97 17.82 16.42
CA ARG A 5 12.28 16.54 16.60
C ARG A 5 11.84 15.95 15.26
N VAL A 6 11.27 16.76 14.36
CA VAL A 6 10.87 16.31 13.02
C VAL A 6 12.06 15.78 12.23
N ILE A 7 13.20 16.49 12.26
CA ILE A 7 14.43 16.04 11.58
C ILE A 7 14.93 14.70 12.16
N ILE A 8 14.92 14.55 13.50
CA ILE A 8 15.32 13.31 14.16
C ILE A 8 14.39 12.15 13.78
N TRP A 9 13.09 12.38 13.73
CA TRP A 9 12.10 11.39 13.30
C TRP A 9 12.28 10.97 11.85
N LEU A 10 12.55 11.94 10.95
CA LEU A 10 12.84 11.68 9.54
C LEU A 10 14.12 10.85 9.37
N LEU A 11 15.16 11.18 10.13
CA LEU A 11 16.41 10.41 10.15
C LEU A 11 16.15 8.97 10.59
N LEU A 12 15.44 8.80 11.71
CA LEU A 12 15.08 7.48 12.24
C LEU A 12 14.32 6.63 11.21
N MET A 13 13.35 7.20 10.49
CA MET A 13 12.63 6.48 9.44
C MET A 13 13.55 5.96 8.34
N VAL A 14 14.50 6.78 7.87
CA VAL A 14 15.47 6.39 6.84
C VAL A 14 16.42 5.31 7.35
N PHE A 15 16.90 5.41 8.60
CA PHE A 15 17.79 4.39 9.17
C PHE A 15 17.07 3.07 9.51
N THR A 16 15.75 3.09 9.69
CA THR A 16 14.93 1.88 9.90
C THR A 16 14.33 1.32 8.61
N SER A 17 14.57 1.94 7.45
CA SER A 17 14.03 1.43 6.20
C SER A 17 14.78 0.15 5.81
N GLN A 18 14.17 -1.00 6.11
CA GLN A 18 14.67 -2.26 5.59
C GLN A 18 14.30 -2.39 4.12
N VAL A 19 15.24 -2.88 3.31
CA VAL A 19 14.97 -3.29 1.93
C VAL A 19 13.98 -4.45 2.02
N SER A 20 12.70 -4.13 1.85
CA SER A 20 11.65 -5.13 1.82
C SER A 20 11.76 -5.84 0.49
N PHE A 21 12.51 -6.95 0.46
CA PHE A 21 12.20 -8.00 -0.51
C PHE A 21 10.73 -8.32 -0.29
N SER A 22 9.94 -8.36 -1.37
CA SER A 22 8.51 -8.69 -1.32
C SER A 22 8.29 -9.75 -0.24
N GLN A 23 7.33 -9.55 0.68
CA GLN A 23 7.02 -10.49 1.78
C GLN A 23 6.51 -11.87 1.29
N CYS A 24 6.79 -12.19 0.04
CA CYS A 24 6.40 -13.34 -0.71
C CYS A 24 7.59 -14.31 -0.84
N ALA A 25 8.23 -14.69 0.27
CA ALA A 25 9.06 -15.90 0.27
C ALA A 25 8.21 -17.13 -0.13
N MET A 26 6.88 -17.08 0.13
CA MET A 26 5.90 -18.03 -0.42
C MET A 26 5.59 -17.80 -1.90
N CYS A 27 5.18 -16.59 -2.33
CA CYS A 27 4.74 -16.44 -3.73
C CYS A 27 5.89 -16.58 -4.74
N LYS A 28 7.14 -16.28 -4.35
CA LYS A 28 8.32 -16.54 -5.19
C LYS A 28 8.55 -18.03 -5.42
N ALA A 29 8.43 -18.86 -4.37
CA ALA A 29 8.61 -20.31 -4.48
C ALA A 29 7.53 -20.98 -5.35
N VAL A 30 6.28 -20.53 -5.27
CA VAL A 30 5.18 -21.07 -6.08
C VAL A 30 5.28 -20.62 -7.55
N VAL A 31 5.73 -19.38 -7.80
CA VAL A 31 5.91 -18.87 -9.17
C VAL A 31 7.17 -19.45 -9.84
N GLU A 32 8.28 -19.60 -9.12
CA GLU A 32 9.53 -20.15 -9.69
C GLU A 32 9.45 -21.66 -9.96
N ASN A 33 8.60 -22.40 -9.23
CA ASN A 33 8.37 -23.84 -9.46
C ASN A 33 7.08 -24.12 -10.24
N GLY A 34 6.32 -23.09 -10.63
CA GLY A 34 5.04 -23.22 -11.31
C GLY A 34 5.12 -22.93 -12.81
N ASP A 35 4.13 -23.42 -13.56
CA ASP A 35 4.04 -23.17 -15.00
C ASP A 35 3.68 -21.71 -15.33
N VAL A 36 3.87 -21.32 -16.59
CA VAL A 36 3.61 -19.96 -17.09
C VAL A 36 2.19 -19.46 -16.78
N SER A 37 1.19 -20.35 -16.81
CA SER A 37 -0.21 -20.04 -16.46
C SER A 37 -0.39 -19.66 -14.99
N MET A 38 0.38 -20.31 -14.11
CA MET A 38 0.43 -20.07 -12.68
C MET A 38 1.02 -18.68 -12.40
N ALA A 39 2.12 -18.33 -13.06
CA ALA A 39 2.73 -17.00 -12.96
C ALA A 39 1.78 -15.87 -13.43
N GLN A 40 1.05 -16.08 -14.53
CA GLN A 40 0.03 -15.14 -15.01
C GLN A 40 -1.13 -14.98 -14.03
N GLY A 41 -1.60 -16.08 -13.43
CA GLY A 41 -2.65 -16.05 -12.41
C GLY A 41 -2.28 -15.20 -11.20
N VAL A 42 -1.03 -15.30 -10.73
CA VAL A 42 -0.51 -14.48 -9.62
C VAL A 42 -0.45 -13.00 -10.01
N ASN A 43 0.06 -12.66 -11.20
CA ASN A 43 0.13 -11.26 -11.64
C ASN A 43 -1.27 -10.60 -11.76
N ASN A 44 -2.24 -11.36 -12.27
CA ASN A 44 -3.63 -10.93 -12.33
C ASN A 44 -4.22 -10.74 -10.92
N GLY A 45 -3.91 -11.63 -9.99
CA GLY A 45 -4.32 -11.51 -8.59
C GLY A 45 -3.75 -10.27 -7.89
N ILE A 46 -2.47 -9.95 -8.11
CA ILE A 46 -1.84 -8.72 -7.57
C ILE A 46 -2.56 -7.48 -8.09
N THR A 47 -2.82 -7.44 -9.41
CA THR A 47 -3.51 -6.32 -10.05
C THR A 47 -4.93 -6.17 -9.50
N TYR A 48 -5.66 -7.28 -9.31
CA TYR A 48 -7.00 -7.27 -8.73
C TYR A 48 -7.00 -6.73 -7.29
N LEU A 49 -6.06 -7.17 -6.46
CA LEU A 49 -5.96 -6.73 -5.06
C LEU A 49 -5.55 -5.26 -4.94
N MET A 50 -4.74 -4.73 -5.87
CA MET A 50 -4.35 -3.32 -5.90
C MET A 50 -5.54 -2.37 -6.09
N VAL A 51 -6.63 -2.81 -6.72
CA VAL A 51 -7.82 -1.95 -6.94
C VAL A 51 -8.47 -1.52 -5.62
N PHE A 52 -8.47 -2.40 -4.61
CA PHE A 52 -9.14 -2.14 -3.33
C PHE A 52 -8.62 -0.89 -2.60
N PRO A 53 -7.30 -0.71 -2.39
CA PRO A 53 -6.75 0.53 -1.83
C PRO A 53 -7.26 1.81 -2.51
N TYR A 54 -7.33 1.84 -3.84
CA TYR A 54 -7.79 3.02 -4.58
C TYR A 54 -9.29 3.28 -4.37
N LEU A 55 -10.11 2.23 -4.37
CA LEU A 55 -11.54 2.34 -4.08
C LEU A 55 -11.80 2.85 -2.66
N LEU A 56 -11.09 2.29 -1.68
CA LEU A 56 -11.21 2.71 -0.28
C LEU A 56 -10.86 4.19 -0.10
N VAL A 57 -9.79 4.66 -0.74
CA VAL A 57 -9.39 6.07 -0.71
C VAL A 57 -10.46 6.96 -1.38
N GLY A 58 -10.99 6.54 -2.54
CA GLY A 58 -12.07 7.26 -3.22
C GLY A 58 -13.33 7.39 -2.36
N VAL A 59 -13.77 6.29 -1.73
CA VAL A 59 -14.92 6.28 -0.81
C VAL A 59 -14.66 7.17 0.39
N LEU A 60 -13.47 7.10 0.99
CA LEU A 60 -13.09 7.93 2.13
C LEU A 60 -13.22 9.42 1.79
N PHE A 61 -12.66 9.86 0.65
CA PHE A 61 -12.77 11.25 0.21
C PHE A 61 -14.21 11.66 -0.08
N PHE A 62 -15.01 10.79 -0.69
CA PHE A 62 -16.43 11.04 -0.94
C PHE A 62 -17.21 11.25 0.37
N VAL A 63 -16.99 10.39 1.37
CA VAL A 63 -17.62 10.50 2.70
C VAL A 63 -17.22 11.82 3.38
N ILE A 64 -15.93 12.17 3.37
CA ILE A 64 -15.43 13.43 3.96
C ILE A 64 -16.06 14.64 3.25
N TYR A 65 -16.11 14.64 1.92
CA TYR A 65 -16.73 15.71 1.14
C TYR A 65 -18.21 15.88 1.51
N ARG A 66 -18.97 14.78 1.54
CA ARG A 66 -20.40 14.82 1.90
C ARG A 66 -20.61 15.33 3.32
N TYR A 67 -19.81 14.85 4.27
CA TYR A 67 -19.88 15.28 5.67
C TYR A 67 -19.63 16.80 5.79
N LYS A 68 -18.56 17.31 5.17
CA LYS A 68 -18.25 18.75 5.20
C LYS A 68 -19.30 19.61 4.50
N LYS A 69 -19.92 19.10 3.42
CA LYS A 69 -21.00 19.81 2.72
C LYS A 69 -22.25 19.91 3.60
N ASN A 70 -22.63 18.83 4.29
CA ASN A 70 -23.78 18.81 5.18
C ASN A 70 -23.55 19.64 6.46
N ALA A 71 -22.32 19.72 6.96
CA ALA A 71 -21.99 20.52 8.15
C ALA A 71 -21.91 22.04 7.87
N LYS A 72 -21.89 22.45 6.59
CA LYS A 72 -21.85 23.86 6.18
C LYS A 72 -23.22 24.39 5.73
N ASN A 73 -24.23 23.52 5.67
CA ASN A 73 -25.64 23.85 5.47
C ASN A 73 -26.37 23.77 6.80
#